data_AF-A0A7K9QLG7-F1
#
_entry.id   AF-A0A7K9QLG7-F1
#
_cell.length_a   1.000
_cell.length_b   1.000
_cell.length_c   1.000
_cell.angle_alpha   90.00
_cell.angle_beta   90.00
_cell.angle_gamma   90.00
#
_symmetry.space_group_name_H-M   'P 1'
#
loop_
_entity.id
_entity.type
_entity.pdbx_description
1 polymer ?
#
loop_
_entity_poly.entity_id
_entity_poly.type
_entity_poly.pdbx_seq_one_letter_code
_entity_poly.pdbx_strand_id
1 'polypeptide(L)'
;RSRHGQVRECAAKLLLSLMENIGVTKLAGTPRAERLAHVAGKLAQDCHKNTRHYGQEMVKMLLSHQKFKMLLERSLSTRDL
;
A
#
# COMPACT_ATOMS: atom_id res chain seq x y z
N ARG A 1 2.07 11.72 21.11
CA ARG A 1 1.83 11.33 19.70
C ARG A 1 2.84 12.10 18.84
N SER A 2 3.76 11.42 18.14
CA SER A 2 4.79 12.11 17.32
C SER A 2 4.13 12.81 16.12
N ARG A 3 4.54 14.05 15.80
CA ARG A 3 4.06 14.79 14.62
C ARG A 3 4.23 13.98 13.33
N HIS A 4 5.29 13.18 13.25
CA HIS A 4 5.56 12.29 12.11
C HIS A 4 4.52 11.16 11.99
N GLY A 5 3.98 10.66 13.11
CA GLY A 5 2.96 9.60 13.08
C GLY A 5 1.63 10.07 12.50
N GLN A 6 1.19 11.29 12.86
CA GLN A 6 -0.05 11.89 12.33
C GLN A 6 0.06 12.22 10.83
N VAL A 7 1.21 12.71 10.38
CA VAL A 7 1.45 12.95 8.94
C VAL A 7 1.42 11.65 8.15
N ARG A 8 2.07 10.59 8.64
CA ARG A 8 2.02 9.26 7.99
C ARG A 8 0.60 8.69 7.94
N GLU A 9 -0.15 8.81 9.03
CA GLU A 9 -1.56 8.40 9.08
C GLU A 9 -2.41 9.13 8.04
N CYS A 10 -2.29 10.46 7.97
CA CYS A 10 -3.02 11.27 7.00
C CYS A 10 -2.63 10.92 5.55
N ALA A 11 -1.34 10.77 5.28
CA ALA A 11 -0.85 10.39 3.95
C ALA A 11 -1.33 8.99 3.54
N ALA A 12 -1.32 8.02 4.46
CA ALA A 12 -1.83 6.67 4.18
C ALA A 12 -3.33 6.68 3.89
N LYS A 13 -4.11 7.44 4.66
CA LYS A 13 -5.55 7.61 4.41
C LYS A 13 -5.83 8.21 3.02
N LEU A 14 -5.17 9.32 2.69
CA LEU A 14 -5.33 9.99 1.40
C LEU A 14 -4.92 9.10 0.22
N LEU A 15 -3.83 8.34 0.38
CA LEU A 15 -3.38 7.40 -0.64
C LEU A 15 -4.41 6.28 -0.85
N LEU A 16 -5.00 5.74 0.22
CA LEU A 16 -6.01 4.69 0.11
C LEU A 16 -7.22 5.20 -0.66
N SER A 17 -7.77 6.36 -0.28
CA SER A 17 -8.91 6.97 -0.98
C SER A 17 -8.60 7.25 -2.45
N LEU A 18 -7.37 7.68 -2.79
CA LEU A 18 -6.97 7.86 -4.18
C LEU A 18 -6.93 6.54 -4.94
N MET A 19 -6.40 5.48 -4.32
CA MET A 19 -6.34 4.14 -4.93
C MET A 19 -7.74 3.58 -5.15
N GLU A 20 -8.66 3.76 -4.19
CA GLU A 20 -10.08 3.38 -4.31
C GLU A 20 -10.75 4.10 -5.47
N ASN A 21 -10.56 5.42 -5.57
CA ASN A 21 -11.14 6.23 -6.63
C ASN A 21 -10.62 5.87 -8.04
N ILE A 22 -9.33 5.53 -8.17
CA ILE A 22 -8.75 5.14 -9.46
C ILE A 22 -9.13 3.71 -9.82
N GLY A 23 -9.16 2.81 -8.84
CA GLY A 23 -9.44 1.39 -9.02
C GLY A 23 -8.20 0.58 -9.44
N VAL A 24 -8.15 -0.66 -8.96
CA VAL A 24 -6.98 -1.55 -9.08
C VAL A 24 -6.54 -1.79 -10.53
N THR A 25 -7.48 -1.96 -11.47
CA THR A 25 -7.16 -2.23 -12.88
C THR A 25 -6.43 -1.06 -13.54
N LYS A 26 -6.90 0.17 -13.29
CA LYS A 26 -6.23 1.37 -13.83
C LYS A 26 -4.86 1.57 -13.18
N LEU A 27 -4.75 1.37 -11.87
CA LEU A 27 -3.47 1.45 -11.15
C LEU A 27 -2.45 0.46 -11.71
N ALA A 28 -2.88 -0.77 -12.05
CA ALA A 28 -2.03 -1.81 -12.60
C ALA A 28 -1.42 -1.41 -13.96
N GLY A 29 -2.13 -0.59 -14.75
CA GLY A 29 -1.66 -0.04 -16.02
C GLY A 29 -0.65 1.10 -15.89
N THR A 30 -0.43 1.63 -14.69
CA THR A 30 0.47 2.79 -14.51
C THR A 30 1.94 2.38 -14.36
N PRO A 31 2.90 3.25 -14.74
CA PRO A 31 4.31 3.08 -14.42
C PRO A 31 4.61 3.03 -12.91
N ARG A 32 3.64 3.43 -12.07
CA ARG A 32 3.78 3.48 -10.61
C ARG A 32 3.32 2.20 -9.91
N ALA A 33 2.81 1.19 -10.63
CA ALA A 33 2.26 -0.02 -10.03
C ALA A 33 3.21 -0.71 -9.04
N GLU A 34 4.48 -0.89 -9.40
CA GLU A 34 5.47 -1.50 -8.50
C GLU A 34 5.72 -0.66 -7.24
N ARG A 35 5.86 0.65 -7.40
CA ARG A 35 6.02 1.58 -6.26
C ARG A 35 4.81 1.55 -5.34
N LEU A 36 3.60 1.48 -5.90
CA LEU A 36 2.36 1.38 -5.12
C LEU A 36 2.30 0.08 -4.31
N ALA A 37 2.67 -1.06 -4.92
CA ALA A 37 2.76 -2.33 -4.20
C ALA A 37 3.76 -2.26 -3.04
N HIS A 38 4.95 -1.69 -3.28
CA HIS A 38 5.97 -1.52 -2.25
C HIS A 38 5.50 -0.61 -1.10
N VAL A 39 4.87 0.53 -1.42
CA VAL A 39 4.35 1.47 -0.43
C VAL A 39 3.22 0.84 0.39
N ALA A 40 2.27 0.16 -0.26
CA ALA A 40 1.19 -0.56 0.42
C ALA A 40 1.77 -1.60 1.39
N GLY A 41 2.75 -2.40 0.95
CA GLY A 41 3.42 -3.38 1.80
C GLY A 41 4.19 -2.76 2.98
N LYS A 42 4.84 -1.60 2.79
CA LYS A 42 5.47 -0.86 3.90
C LYS A 42 4.45 -0.32 4.89
N LEU A 43 3.37 0.29 4.40
CA LEU A 43 2.33 0.84 5.27
C LEU A 43 1.62 -0.27 6.04
N ALA A 44 1.37 -1.43 5.41
CA ALA A 44 0.74 -2.60 6.06
C ALA A 44 1.57 -3.20 7.21
N GLN A 45 2.83 -2.77 7.38
CA GLN A 45 3.73 -3.15 8.46
C GLN A 45 4.06 -1.97 9.40
N ASP A 46 3.43 -0.80 9.25
CA ASP A 46 3.74 0.39 10.08
C ASP A 46 3.44 0.11 11.57
N CYS A 47 4.27 0.65 12.46
CA CYS A 47 4.10 0.51 13.91
C CYS A 47 2.82 1.22 14.41
N HIS A 48 2.38 2.28 13.74
CA HIS A 48 1.18 3.03 14.07
C HIS A 48 -0.08 2.30 13.57
N LYS A 49 -1.00 1.96 14.48
CA LYS A 49 -2.17 1.10 14.19
C LYS A 49 -3.03 1.57 13.02
N ASN A 50 -3.38 2.85 12.97
CA ASN A 50 -4.23 3.39 11.90
C ASN A 50 -3.52 3.39 10.55
N THR A 51 -2.24 3.75 10.53
CA THR A 51 -1.41 3.74 9.32
C THR A 51 -1.29 2.32 8.78
N ARG A 52 -1.10 1.35 9.68
CA ARG A 52 -1.07 -0.06 9.36
C ARG A 52 -2.38 -0.55 8.76
N HIS A 53 -3.50 -0.19 9.37
CA HIS A 53 -4.82 -0.54 8.87
C HIS A 53 -5.04 -0.03 7.44
N TYR A 54 -4.72 1.25 7.15
CA TYR A 54 -4.84 1.78 5.79
C TYR A 54 -3.94 1.03 4.78
N GLY A 55 -2.71 0.69 5.18
CA GLY A 55 -1.82 -0.13 4.35
C GLY A 55 -2.37 -1.54 4.08
N GLN A 56 -2.99 -2.17 5.08
CA GLN A 56 -3.61 -3.49 4.93
C GLN A 56 -4.80 -3.46 3.97
N GLU A 57 -5.64 -2.43 4.01
CA GLU A 57 -6.74 -2.25 3.05
C GLU A 57 -6.21 -2.01 1.63
N MET A 58 -5.13 -1.25 1.47
CA MET A 58 -4.44 -1.13 0.17
C MET A 58 -3.98 -2.49 -0.34
N VAL A 59 -3.29 -3.28 0.49
CA VAL A 59 -2.82 -4.62 0.11
C VAL A 59 -3.99 -5.51 -0.30
N LYS A 60 -5.08 -5.53 0.48
CA LYS A 60 -6.29 -6.30 0.17
C LYS A 60 -6.89 -5.93 -1.17
N MET A 61 -7.00 -4.63 -1.48
CA MET A 61 -7.43 -4.16 -2.81
C MET A 61 -6.48 -4.66 -3.90
N LEU A 62 -5.17 -4.48 -3.72
CA LEU A 62 -4.16 -4.85 -4.71
C LEU A 62 -4.15 -6.37 -4.99
N LEU A 63 -4.40 -7.20 -3.98
CA LEU A 63 -4.50 -8.66 -4.13
C LEU A 63 -5.66 -9.10 -5.04
N SER A 64 -6.63 -8.24 -5.36
CA SER A 64 -7.67 -8.57 -6.34
C SER A 64 -7.19 -8.62 -7.79
N HIS A 65 -5.93 -8.24 -8.07
CA HIS A 65 -5.38 -8.17 -9.43
C HIS A 65 -4.05 -8.93 -9.57
N GLN A 66 -3.95 -9.81 -10.57
CA GLN A 66 -2.82 -10.76 -10.72
C GLN A 66 -1.44 -10.08 -10.80
N LYS A 67 -1.31 -8.99 -11.56
CA LYS A 67 -0.06 -8.21 -11.64
C LYS A 67 0.40 -7.74 -10.26
N PHE A 68 -0.53 -7.27 -9.43
CA PHE A 68 -0.21 -6.75 -8.11
C PHE A 68 0.11 -7.85 -7.10
N LYS A 69 -0.52 -9.03 -7.20
CA LYS A 69 -0.11 -10.21 -6.40
C LYS A 69 1.38 -10.50 -6.58
N MET A 70 1.86 -10.63 -7.82
CA MET A 70 3.28 -10.86 -8.11
C MET A 70 4.19 -9.75 -7.58
N LEU A 71 3.79 -8.49 -7.70
CA LEU A 71 4.58 -7.36 -7.21
C LEU A 71 4.63 -7.32 -5.68
N LEU A 72 3.53 -7.65 -5.00
CA LEU A 72 3.46 -7.74 -3.54
C LEU A 72 4.36 -8.87 -3.03
N GLU A 73 4.28 -10.07 -3.62
CA GLU A 73 5.12 -11.21 -3.27
C GLU A 73 6.62 -10.87 -3.38
N ARG A 74 7.04 -10.22 -4.47
CA ARG A 74 8.43 -9.73 -4.62
C ARG A 74 8.82 -8.74 -3.53
N SER A 75 7.93 -7.80 -3.20
CA SER A 75 8.20 -6.77 -2.20
C SER A 75 8.24 -7.30 -0.75
N LEU A 76 7.65 -8.46 -0.50
CA LEU A 76 7.66 -9.16 0.78
C LEU A 76 8.87 -10.10 0.88
N SER A 77 9.18 -10.84 -0.18
CA SER A 77 10.32 -11.76 -0.25
C SER A 77 11.68 -11.06 -0.03
N THR A 78 11.83 -9.79 -0.43
CA THR A 78 13.04 -8.99 -0.14
C THR A 78 13.24 -8.64 1.34
N ARG A 79 12.34 -8.99 2.25
CA ARG A 79 12.46 -8.70 3.69
C ARG A 79 12.85 -9.90 4.57
N ASP A 80 12.98 -11.10 3.99
CA ASP A 80 13.32 -12.34 4.70
C ASP A 80 14.79 -12.79 4.49
N LEU A 81 15.71 -11.87 4.18
CA LEU A 81 17.16 -12.11 4.09
C LEU A 81 17.95 -11.17 5.00
#